data_AF-A0A669EVL7-F1
#
_entry.id   AF-A0A669EVL7-F1
#
_cell.length_a   1.000
_cell.length_b   1.000
_cell.length_c   1.000
_cell.angle_alpha   90.00
_cell.angle_beta   90.00
_cell.angle_gamma   90.00
#
_symmetry.space_group_name_H-M   'P 1'
#
loop_
_entity.id
_entity.type
_entity.pdbx_description
1 polymer ?
#
loop_
_entity_poly.entity_id
_entity_poly.type
_entity_poly.pdbx_seq_one_letter_code
_entity_poly.pdbx_strand_id
1 'polypeptide(L)'
;MVQKGAQLNREISCSICLDLLKDPVTIPCGHNYCMNCIKTHWDEDERRMHSCPQCRQTFTPRPALVKNTIMAHLVEEIKKTAAPADHCYARPEDVPCDVCTGRKLKAFKSCLFCVASYCEKHLQHHYNAAPLKKHKLVEPCKKLQENICSSHDELMKIFCRTDQQRICSHCKLDGHKYHETVPVEAERTKKQKELEMSRQKLQQRLCDREKDVTILQQEVESINQSADKAVEENEKIFAELICLMQNRSSDLKQRIRSQQETEVGRVKELQEKLEQEIAELRRNDAELEQLSCTEDHNQFLHSYSSLSALNESTDSSSIEIRPLRYFEDLTAAVKKQVDTLLHIANFSTLFVCMVLKFPQIFVLMRAKSTTGVSLNSLLLELIGFIVFVTYQMYYDYPPPTYLEYPILIAQDVILLLLILHYNGSLRQSLIYAVVFVGGWRLLTLEKWIIDLAMSLCTFISAASKFAQLQCLWRSKDGRQVSALSWALATYTCMARIYTTTVTTGDVQVLVRFIAMTLLNLWVLLTVLYYQRRGSSSKKKD
;
A
#
# COMPACT_ATOMS: atom_id res chain seq x y z
N MET A 1 -20.68 39.29 31.89
CA MET A 1 -19.55 38.47 32.43
C MET A 1 -19.62 38.30 33.94
N VAL A 2 -20.01 39.32 34.72
CA VAL A 2 -20.12 39.24 36.20
C VAL A 2 -21.07 38.13 36.69
N GLN A 3 -22.17 37.88 35.98
CA GLN A 3 -23.16 36.86 36.37
C GLN A 3 -22.69 35.40 36.17
N LYS A 4 -21.79 35.14 35.20
CA LYS A 4 -21.23 33.80 34.93
C LYS A 4 -20.16 33.37 35.94
N GLY A 5 -19.40 34.34 36.49
CA GLY A 5 -18.36 34.07 37.50
C GLY A 5 -18.93 33.72 38.87
N ALA A 6 -20.06 34.33 39.26
CA ALA A 6 -20.71 34.05 40.55
C ALA A 6 -21.42 32.68 40.59
N GLN A 7 -21.88 32.19 39.44
CA GLN A 7 -22.58 30.90 39.32
C GLN A 7 -21.60 29.71 39.40
N LEU A 8 -20.42 29.85 38.76
CA LEU A 8 -19.37 28.83 38.74
C LEU A 8 -18.70 28.61 40.11
N ASN A 9 -18.61 29.66 40.95
CA ASN A 9 -17.96 29.59 42.27
C ASN A 9 -18.75 28.76 43.30
N ARG A 10 -20.08 28.67 43.16
CA ARG A 10 -20.91 27.82 44.04
C ARG A 10 -20.76 26.32 43.74
N GLU A 11 -20.56 25.97 42.47
CA GLU A 11 -20.48 24.56 42.01
C GLU A 11 -19.15 23.87 42.38
N ILE A 12 -18.12 24.65 42.71
CA ILE A 12 -16.75 24.20 43.04
C ILE A 12 -16.38 24.42 44.51
N SER A 13 -17.35 24.81 45.33
CA SER A 13 -17.18 25.03 46.76
C SER A 13 -17.57 23.79 47.55
N CYS A 14 -16.81 23.48 48.61
CA CYS A 14 -17.14 22.38 49.50
C CYS A 14 -18.25 22.83 50.46
N SER A 15 -19.35 22.07 50.53
CA SER A 15 -20.47 22.40 51.43
C SER A 15 -20.18 22.16 52.93
N ILE A 16 -19.05 21.52 53.28
CA ILE A 16 -18.62 21.30 54.67
C ILE A 16 -17.77 22.48 55.17
N CYS A 17 -16.68 22.82 54.47
CA CYS A 17 -15.78 23.90 54.89
C CYS A 17 -16.09 25.26 54.25
N LEU A 18 -17.04 25.30 53.30
CA LEU A 18 -17.47 26.51 52.55
C LEU A 18 -16.38 27.18 51.71
N ASP A 19 -15.21 26.54 51.57
CA ASP A 19 -14.09 26.98 50.74
C ASP A 19 -14.06 26.26 49.38
N LEU A 20 -13.23 26.75 48.46
CA LEU A 20 -12.86 26.03 47.22
C LEU A 20 -12.37 24.62 47.53
N LEU A 21 -12.82 23.64 46.74
CA LEU A 21 -12.50 22.23 46.95
C LEU A 21 -10.97 21.98 46.95
N LYS A 22 -10.44 21.44 48.05
CA LYS A 22 -9.06 20.96 48.19
C LYS A 22 -9.05 19.44 48.05
N ASP A 23 -8.34 18.94 47.04
CA ASP A 23 -8.37 17.53 46.62
C ASP A 23 -9.82 17.03 46.48
N PRO A 24 -10.57 17.56 45.49
CA PRO A 24 -11.98 17.26 45.34
C PRO A 24 -12.21 15.76 45.15
N VAL A 25 -13.22 15.24 45.84
CA VAL A 25 -13.73 13.88 45.69
C VAL A 25 -15.21 13.92 45.35
N THR A 26 -15.63 13.03 44.47
CA THR A 26 -17.04 12.85 44.12
C THR A 26 -17.52 11.54 44.73
N ILE A 27 -18.48 11.62 45.64
CA ILE A 27 -19.12 10.43 46.23
C ILE A 27 -20.21 9.89 45.28
N PRO A 28 -20.69 8.64 45.43
CA PRO A 28 -21.56 8.00 44.43
C PRO A 28 -22.87 8.73 44.09
N CYS A 29 -23.39 9.59 44.97
CA CYS A 29 -24.54 10.44 44.69
C CYS A 29 -24.22 11.68 43.82
N GLY A 30 -22.97 11.86 43.38
CA GLY A 30 -22.55 12.97 42.51
C GLY A 30 -22.15 14.27 43.20
N HIS A 31 -22.23 14.35 44.54
CA HIS A 31 -21.80 15.54 45.29
C HIS A 31 -20.29 15.57 45.50
N ASN A 32 -19.72 16.78 45.54
CA ASN A 32 -18.27 17.01 45.59
C ASN A 32 -17.84 17.64 46.92
N TYR A 33 -16.79 17.11 47.51
CA TYR A 33 -16.26 17.59 48.80
C TYR A 33 -14.72 17.62 48.77
N CYS A 34 -14.10 18.34 49.70
CA CYS A 34 -12.68 18.13 49.98
C CYS A 34 -12.49 16.71 50.54
N MET A 35 -11.46 16.00 50.07
CA MET A 35 -11.12 14.64 50.55
C MET A 35 -11.15 14.55 52.08
N ASN A 36 -10.47 15.47 52.78
CA ASN A 36 -10.41 15.46 54.23
C ASN A 36 -11.76 15.78 54.88
N CYS A 37 -12.54 16.71 54.32
CA CYS A 37 -13.83 17.10 54.92
C CYS A 37 -14.83 15.94 54.95
N ILE A 38 -14.97 15.21 53.84
CA ILE A 38 -15.88 14.06 53.80
C ILE A 38 -15.34 12.86 54.59
N LYS A 39 -14.01 12.68 54.62
CA LYS A 39 -13.37 11.65 55.42
C LYS A 39 -13.64 11.86 56.91
N THR A 40 -13.40 13.06 57.42
CA THR A 40 -13.69 13.45 58.81
C THR A 40 -15.17 13.30 59.15
N HIS A 41 -16.07 13.78 58.27
CA HIS A 41 -17.51 13.63 58.47
C HIS A 41 -17.97 12.16 58.62
N TRP A 42 -17.36 11.24 57.86
CA TRP A 42 -17.65 9.80 57.97
C TRP A 42 -16.93 9.10 59.12
N ASP A 43 -15.82 9.66 59.62
CA ASP A 43 -15.06 9.11 60.74
C ASP A 43 -15.65 9.55 62.10
N GLU A 44 -16.35 10.69 62.15
CA GLU A 44 -17.04 11.21 63.34
C GLU A 44 -18.44 10.62 63.56
N ASP A 45 -19.02 9.93 62.58
CA ASP A 45 -20.35 9.33 62.70
C ASP A 45 -20.30 7.97 63.42
N GLU A 46 -20.60 7.98 64.73
CA GLU A 46 -20.64 6.80 65.61
C GLU A 46 -21.58 5.68 65.09
N ARG A 47 -22.56 6.02 64.23
CA ARG A 47 -23.60 5.09 63.75
C ARG A 47 -23.13 4.20 62.58
N ARG A 48 -21.87 4.29 62.13
CA ARG A 48 -21.30 3.57 60.96
C ARG A 48 -22.09 3.74 59.66
N MET A 49 -22.95 4.75 59.57
CA MET A 49 -23.74 5.04 58.37
C MET A 49 -23.06 6.17 57.58
N HIS A 50 -22.31 5.83 56.55
CA HIS A 50 -21.64 6.83 55.72
C HIS A 50 -22.66 7.57 54.86
N SER A 51 -23.14 8.72 55.31
CA SER A 51 -24.17 9.50 54.61
C SER A 51 -23.58 10.72 53.88
N CYS A 52 -24.26 11.15 52.83
CA CYS A 52 -23.94 12.39 52.12
C CYS A 52 -24.43 13.62 52.92
N PRO A 53 -23.58 14.61 53.24
CA PRO A 53 -23.99 15.83 53.94
C PRO A 53 -25.12 16.63 53.26
N GLN A 54 -25.19 16.59 51.93
CA GLN A 54 -26.15 17.39 51.15
C GLN A 54 -27.49 16.68 50.91
N CYS A 55 -27.47 15.42 50.46
CA CYS A 55 -28.70 14.68 50.11
C CYS A 55 -29.09 13.58 51.12
N ARG A 56 -28.27 13.36 52.16
CA ARG A 56 -28.47 12.35 53.22
C ARG A 56 -28.56 10.90 52.73
N GLN A 57 -28.22 10.62 51.48
CA GLN A 57 -28.11 9.25 50.97
C GLN A 57 -27.01 8.49 51.74
N THR A 58 -27.34 7.30 52.24
CA THR A 58 -26.44 6.42 52.99
C THR A 58 -25.74 5.42 52.09
N PHE A 59 -24.50 5.07 52.43
CA PHE A 59 -23.66 4.11 51.69
C PHE A 59 -23.11 3.04 52.63
N THR A 60 -23.41 1.78 52.32
CA THR A 60 -22.89 0.58 53.00
C THR A 60 -22.53 -0.48 51.95
N PRO A 61 -21.26 -0.84 51.74
CA PRO A 61 -20.06 -0.46 52.48
C PRO A 61 -19.57 0.98 52.18
N ARG A 62 -18.57 1.45 52.96
CA ARG A 62 -17.96 2.79 52.82
C ARG A 62 -17.42 3.01 51.40
N PRO A 63 -17.80 4.08 50.68
CA PRO A 63 -17.23 4.38 49.38
C PRO A 63 -15.73 4.68 49.46
N ALA A 64 -14.96 4.17 48.50
CA ALA A 64 -13.57 4.54 48.34
C ALA A 64 -13.46 5.99 47.86
N LEU A 65 -12.72 6.82 48.58
CA LEU A 65 -12.51 8.20 48.21
C LEU A 65 -11.33 8.31 47.24
N VAL A 66 -11.62 8.60 45.98
CA VAL A 66 -10.64 8.84 44.92
C VAL A 66 -10.74 10.29 44.46
N LYS A 67 -9.59 10.94 44.28
CA LYS A 67 -9.52 12.33 43.81
C LYS A 67 -10.15 12.44 42.42
N ASN A 68 -11.13 13.35 42.28
CA ASN A 68 -11.70 13.72 41.00
C ASN A 68 -10.77 14.71 40.28
N THR A 69 -10.08 14.23 39.26
CA THR A 69 -9.12 15.01 38.46
C THR A 69 -9.78 16.13 37.67
N ILE A 70 -11.04 15.94 37.23
CA ILE A 70 -11.81 16.94 36.47
C ILE A 70 -12.15 18.12 37.38
N MET A 71 -12.69 17.85 38.58
CA MET A 71 -12.99 18.90 39.55
C MET A 71 -11.71 19.60 40.02
N ALA A 72 -10.61 18.87 40.19
CA ALA A 72 -9.32 19.47 40.54
C ALA A 72 -8.83 20.43 39.44
N HIS A 73 -8.96 20.05 38.17
CA HIS A 73 -8.61 20.90 37.03
C HIS A 73 -9.49 22.16 36.96
N LEU A 74 -10.80 22.04 37.21
CA LEU A 74 -11.73 23.18 37.22
C LEU A 74 -11.41 24.17 38.35
N VAL A 75 -11.08 23.69 39.55
CA VAL A 75 -10.65 24.55 40.66
C VAL A 75 -9.36 25.30 40.30
N GLU A 76 -8.40 24.66 39.63
CA GLU A 76 -7.15 25.30 39.21
C GLU A 76 -7.36 26.34 38.10
N GLU A 77 -8.22 26.07 37.11
CA GLU A 77 -8.61 27.08 36.10
C GLU A 77 -9.27 28.30 36.72
N ILE A 78 -10.04 28.10 37.79
CA ILE A 78 -10.73 29.20 38.49
C ILE A 78 -9.77 29.97 39.41
N LYS A 79 -8.81 29.30 40.06
CA LYS A 79 -7.70 29.99 40.74
C LYS A 79 -6.85 30.84 39.80
N LYS A 80 -6.63 30.38 38.55
CA LYS A 80 -5.92 31.17 37.52
C LYS A 80 -6.70 32.41 37.10
N THR A 81 -8.03 32.38 37.18
CA THR A 81 -8.89 33.53 36.85
C THR A 81 -9.24 34.40 38.06
N ALA A 82 -9.04 33.90 39.28
CA ALA A 82 -9.24 34.61 40.54
C ALA A 82 -7.92 34.67 41.35
N ALA A 83 -6.96 35.45 40.87
CA ALA A 83 -5.74 35.75 41.62
C ALA A 83 -5.86 37.07 42.42
N PRO A 84 -5.16 37.18 43.58
CA PRO A 84 -5.32 38.25 44.57
C PRO A 84 -4.79 39.61 44.08
N ALA A 85 -5.04 40.65 44.88
CA ALA A 85 -4.87 42.10 44.63
C ALA A 85 -3.47 42.64 44.23
N ASP A 86 -2.64 41.86 43.53
CA ASP A 86 -1.32 42.25 43.01
C ASP A 86 -1.34 42.53 41.49
N HIS A 87 -2.53 42.46 40.86
CA HIS A 87 -2.73 42.67 39.42
C HIS A 87 -2.80 44.12 38.95
N CYS A 88 -2.54 45.11 39.82
CA CYS A 88 -2.63 46.50 39.40
C CYS A 88 -1.42 46.96 38.55
N TYR A 89 -0.28 46.24 38.57
CA TYR A 89 0.91 46.61 37.82
C TYR A 89 0.94 46.05 36.39
N ALA A 90 1.46 46.84 35.44
CA ALA A 90 1.58 46.43 34.05
C ALA A 90 2.71 45.38 33.88
N ARG A 91 2.39 44.23 33.29
CA ARG A 91 3.38 43.24 32.84
C ARG A 91 4.00 43.67 31.50
N PRO A 92 5.11 43.07 31.04
CA PRO A 92 5.73 43.40 29.74
C PRO A 92 4.78 43.31 28.54
N GLU A 93 3.74 42.46 28.62
CA GLU A 93 2.74 42.30 27.58
C GLU A 93 1.55 43.25 27.71
N ASP A 94 1.40 43.94 28.84
CA ASP A 94 0.30 44.88 29.09
C ASP A 94 0.67 46.29 28.60
N VAL A 95 -0.35 47.10 28.31
CA VAL A 95 -0.16 48.55 28.06
C VAL A 95 -0.04 49.25 29.42
N PRO A 96 1.08 49.92 29.74
CA PRO A 96 1.22 50.61 31.00
C PRO A 96 0.49 51.96 30.99
N CYS A 97 0.12 52.45 32.17
CA CYS A 97 -0.44 53.80 32.31
C CYS A 97 0.65 54.86 32.14
N ASP A 98 0.38 55.86 31.30
CA ASP A 98 1.33 56.92 30.96
C ASP A 98 1.47 57.99 32.05
N VAL A 99 0.50 58.09 32.97
CA VAL A 99 0.46 59.10 34.03
C VAL A 99 1.06 58.61 35.36
N CYS A 100 1.14 57.29 35.57
CA CYS A 100 1.70 56.74 36.80
C CYS A 100 3.17 57.16 37.00
N THR A 101 3.46 57.76 38.16
CA THR A 101 4.82 58.00 38.62
C THR A 101 5.37 56.74 39.29
N GLY A 102 6.58 56.30 38.90
CA GLY A 102 7.21 55.06 39.40
C GLY A 102 6.76 53.79 38.67
N ARG A 103 6.43 52.71 39.41
CA ARG A 103 6.01 51.43 38.82
C ARG A 103 4.62 51.58 38.18
N LYS A 104 4.57 51.48 36.85
CA LYS A 104 3.35 51.77 36.07
C LYS A 104 2.26 50.71 36.27
N LEU A 105 1.04 51.19 36.49
CA LEU A 105 -0.14 50.35 36.58
C LEU A 105 -0.62 49.91 35.19
N LYS A 106 -1.33 48.78 35.09
CA LYS A 106 -1.97 48.34 33.84
C LYS A 106 -3.00 49.38 33.40
N ALA A 107 -2.92 49.82 32.16
CA ALA A 107 -3.91 50.72 31.59
C ALA A 107 -5.26 50.01 31.45
N PHE A 108 -6.33 50.71 31.82
CA PHE A 108 -7.71 50.24 31.70
C PHE A 108 -8.37 50.78 30.43
N LYS A 109 -8.07 52.03 30.05
CA LYS A 109 -8.51 52.62 28.77
C LYS A 109 -7.41 53.52 28.21
N SER A 110 -7.45 53.70 26.90
CA SER A 110 -6.65 54.71 26.21
C SER A 110 -7.53 55.77 25.58
N CYS A 111 -7.09 57.02 25.66
CA CYS A 111 -7.77 58.15 25.05
C CYS A 111 -7.17 58.44 23.67
N LEU A 112 -7.99 58.40 22.62
CA LEU A 112 -7.51 58.70 21.26
C LEU A 112 -7.19 60.18 21.04
N PHE A 113 -7.72 61.07 21.88
CA PHE A 113 -7.49 62.52 21.80
C PHE A 113 -6.25 62.94 22.57
N CYS A 114 -6.05 62.43 23.79
CA CYS A 114 -4.85 62.68 24.58
C CYS A 114 -3.66 61.81 24.16
N VAL A 115 -3.89 60.81 23.31
CA VAL A 115 -2.89 59.82 22.86
C VAL A 115 -2.14 59.19 24.04
N ALA A 116 -2.90 58.87 25.09
CA ALA A 116 -2.36 58.37 26.35
C ALA A 116 -3.24 57.25 26.92
N SER A 117 -2.61 56.36 27.67
CA SER A 117 -3.20 55.20 28.33
C SER A 117 -3.28 55.43 29.83
N TYR A 118 -4.45 55.16 30.41
CA TYR A 118 -4.77 55.48 31.79
C TYR A 118 -5.16 54.22 32.55
N CYS A 119 -4.58 54.00 33.73
CA CYS A 119 -5.12 53.06 34.70
C CYS A 119 -6.44 53.58 35.27
N GLU A 120 -7.21 52.72 35.93
CA GLU A 120 -8.54 53.06 36.44
C GLU A 120 -8.55 54.31 37.34
N LYS A 121 -7.50 54.52 38.15
CA LYS A 121 -7.35 55.71 39.00
C LYS A 121 -7.18 56.99 38.18
N HIS A 122 -6.26 57.00 37.21
CA HIS A 122 -5.99 58.18 36.38
C HIS A 122 -7.08 58.43 35.33
N LEU A 123 -7.88 57.41 35.01
CA LEU A 123 -9.02 57.55 34.13
C LEU A 123 -10.16 58.36 34.75
N GLN A 124 -10.26 58.41 36.09
CA GLN A 124 -11.32 59.16 36.77
C GLN A 124 -11.38 60.64 36.37
N HIS A 125 -10.23 61.25 36.02
CA HIS A 125 -10.19 62.62 35.52
C HIS A 125 -10.91 62.80 34.18
N HIS A 126 -10.90 61.79 33.31
CA HIS A 126 -11.68 61.81 32.05
C HIS A 126 -13.19 61.76 32.31
N TYR A 127 -13.63 61.10 33.39
CA TYR A 127 -15.03 61.04 33.76
C TYR A 127 -15.50 62.28 34.54
N ASN A 128 -14.63 62.89 35.35
CA ASN A 128 -15.04 63.95 36.26
C ASN A 128 -14.89 65.35 35.63
N ALA A 129 -13.90 65.58 34.75
CA ALA A 129 -13.70 66.87 34.11
C ALA A 129 -14.61 67.03 32.88
N ALA A 130 -15.48 68.05 32.90
CA ALA A 130 -16.44 68.32 31.83
C ALA A 130 -15.83 68.44 30.41
N PRO A 131 -14.64 69.06 30.21
CA PRO A 131 -14.00 69.10 28.89
C PRO A 131 -13.55 67.72 28.38
N LEU A 132 -13.13 66.83 29.28
CA LEU A 132 -12.54 65.52 28.93
C LEU A 132 -13.58 64.43 28.72
N LYS A 133 -14.81 64.61 29.22
CA LYS A 133 -15.94 63.68 28.99
C LYS A 133 -16.23 63.42 27.51
N LYS A 134 -15.88 64.36 26.62
CA LYS A 134 -16.09 64.25 25.17
C LYS A 134 -15.01 63.40 24.48
N HIS A 135 -13.93 63.04 25.16
CA HIS A 135 -12.84 62.29 24.57
C HIS A 135 -13.23 60.82 24.39
N LYS A 136 -12.92 60.27 23.21
CA LYS A 136 -13.17 58.85 22.91
C LYS A 136 -12.14 57.96 23.62
N LEU A 137 -12.62 57.19 24.59
CA LEU A 137 -11.88 56.15 25.28
C LEU A 137 -12.07 54.80 24.59
N VAL A 138 -10.98 54.07 24.37
CA VAL A 138 -10.95 52.75 23.74
C VAL A 138 -10.17 51.76 24.61
N GLU A 139 -10.20 50.48 24.26
CA GLU A 139 -9.33 49.48 24.88
C GLU A 139 -7.86 49.88 24.78
N PRO A 140 -7.03 49.54 25.79
CA PRO A 140 -5.63 49.91 25.80
C PRO A 140 -4.88 49.45 24.55
N CYS A 141 -4.21 50.37 23.85
CA CYS A 141 -3.51 50.08 22.61
C CYS A 141 -2.01 50.38 22.76
N LYS A 142 -1.16 49.39 22.42
CA LYS A 142 0.31 49.50 22.56
C LYS A 142 0.95 50.57 21.68
N LYS A 143 0.28 50.96 20.59
CA LYS A 143 0.83 51.78 19.50
C LYS A 143 0.04 53.07 19.30
N LEU A 144 -0.31 53.75 20.39
CA LEU A 144 -1.05 55.02 20.31
C LEU A 144 -0.21 56.16 19.78
N GLN A 145 1.07 56.21 20.18
CA GLN A 145 2.03 57.22 19.74
C GLN A 145 2.28 57.19 18.22
N GLU A 146 2.09 56.03 17.57
CA GLU A 146 2.15 55.90 16.10
C GLU A 146 1.02 56.65 15.37
N ASN A 147 0.07 57.26 16.09
CA ASN A 147 -0.98 58.10 15.50
C ASN A 147 -0.61 59.59 15.47
N ILE A 148 0.54 59.98 16.04
CA ILE A 148 1.04 61.36 15.99
C ILE A 148 2.02 61.50 14.83
N CYS A 149 1.89 62.57 14.06
CA CYS A 149 2.82 62.87 12.97
C CYS A 149 4.20 63.20 13.54
N SER A 150 5.22 62.46 13.14
CA SER A 150 6.60 62.64 13.62
C SER A 150 7.19 64.03 13.31
N SER A 151 6.72 64.69 12.24
CA SER A 151 7.26 65.99 11.80
C SER A 151 6.52 67.20 12.39
N HIS A 152 5.26 67.03 12.79
CA HIS A 152 4.39 68.15 13.17
C HIS A 152 3.76 67.99 14.56
N ASP A 153 4.03 66.87 15.25
CA ASP A 153 3.49 66.53 16.57
C ASP A 153 1.95 66.64 16.66
N GLU A 154 1.27 66.45 15.54
CA GLU A 154 -0.18 66.57 15.39
C GLU A 154 -0.82 65.20 15.08
N LEU A 155 -2.00 64.92 15.62
CA LEU A 155 -2.73 63.68 15.38
C LEU A 155 -3.05 63.50 13.89
N MET A 156 -2.68 62.34 13.34
CA MET A 156 -2.92 61.97 11.95
C MET A 156 -4.36 61.52 11.75
N LYS A 157 -5.24 62.46 11.43
CA LYS A 157 -6.68 62.23 11.18
C LYS A 157 -7.04 62.06 9.70
N ILE A 158 -6.07 62.21 8.80
CA ILE A 158 -6.27 62.19 7.35
C ILE A 158 -5.52 60.98 6.76
N PHE A 159 -6.13 60.27 5.81
CA PHE A 159 -5.52 59.19 5.06
C PHE A 159 -5.27 59.66 3.62
N CYS A 160 -4.03 59.56 3.16
CA CYS A 160 -3.66 59.81 1.77
C CYS A 160 -3.79 58.49 1.00
N ARG A 161 -4.72 58.44 0.02
CA ARG A 161 -4.91 57.26 -0.84
C ARG A 161 -3.79 57.08 -1.85
N THR A 162 -3.19 58.17 -2.30
CA THR A 162 -2.07 58.13 -3.25
C THR A 162 -0.86 57.41 -2.63
N ASP A 163 -0.48 57.78 -1.40
CA ASP A 163 0.70 57.22 -0.72
C ASP A 163 0.37 56.11 0.28
N GLN A 164 -0.91 55.76 0.44
CA GLN A 164 -1.39 54.73 1.37
C GLN A 164 -0.94 54.92 2.83
N GLN A 165 -0.88 56.18 3.29
CA GLN A 165 -0.40 56.51 4.64
C GLN A 165 -1.33 57.47 5.38
N ARG A 166 -1.22 57.44 6.72
CA ARG A 166 -1.90 58.38 7.62
C ARG A 166 -1.05 59.65 7.72
N ILE A 167 -1.68 60.83 7.65
CA ILE A 167 -1.04 62.14 7.67
C ILE A 167 -1.81 63.12 8.58
N CYS A 168 -1.15 64.17 9.06
CA CYS A 168 -1.79 65.28 9.79
C CYS A 168 -2.25 66.41 8.87
N SER A 169 -2.83 67.48 9.45
CA SER A 169 -3.37 68.61 8.70
C SER A 169 -2.27 69.42 8.01
N HIS A 170 -1.11 69.59 8.68
CA HIS A 170 0.06 70.27 8.12
C HIS A 170 0.65 69.50 6.92
N CYS A 171 0.83 68.18 7.04
CA CYS A 171 1.28 67.32 5.93
C CYS A 171 0.38 67.44 4.69
N LYS A 172 -0.94 67.62 4.87
CA LYS A 172 -1.87 67.81 3.76
C LYS A 172 -1.60 69.12 2.99
N LEU A 173 -1.19 70.17 3.67
CA LEU A 173 -0.96 71.48 3.06
C LEU A 173 0.41 71.58 2.40
N ASP A 174 1.43 70.93 2.97
CA ASP A 174 2.81 71.02 2.50
C ASP A 174 3.12 69.97 1.42
N GLY A 175 3.21 68.69 1.82
CA GLY A 175 3.72 67.60 0.97
C GLY A 175 2.64 66.85 0.17
N HIS A 176 1.38 66.85 0.64
CA HIS A 176 0.28 66.08 0.04
C HIS A 176 -0.81 66.95 -0.58
N LYS A 177 -0.47 68.20 -0.98
CA LYS A 177 -1.43 69.22 -1.46
C LYS A 177 -2.29 68.75 -2.63
N TYR A 178 -1.72 67.97 -3.55
CA TYR A 178 -2.37 67.49 -4.76
C TYR A 178 -2.75 66.00 -4.69
N HIS A 179 -2.58 65.34 -3.55
CA HIS A 179 -2.90 63.92 -3.40
C HIS A 179 -4.35 63.71 -2.98
N GLU A 180 -4.91 62.55 -3.34
CA GLU A 180 -6.26 62.19 -2.92
C GLU A 180 -6.25 61.89 -1.42
N THR A 181 -6.91 62.76 -0.64
CA THR A 181 -6.96 62.64 0.82
C THR A 181 -8.40 62.52 1.30
N VAL A 182 -8.62 61.65 2.28
CA VAL A 182 -9.92 61.42 2.92
C VAL A 182 -9.75 61.35 4.44
N PRO A 183 -10.79 61.61 5.25
CA PRO A 183 -10.74 61.34 6.69
C PRO A 183 -10.46 59.86 6.97
N VAL A 184 -9.67 59.57 8.01
CA VAL A 184 -9.31 58.18 8.40
C VAL A 184 -10.55 57.34 8.69
N GLU A 185 -11.60 57.91 9.28
CA GLU A 185 -12.85 57.22 9.58
C GLU A 185 -13.60 56.78 8.31
N ALA A 186 -13.56 57.60 7.26
CA ALA A 186 -14.22 57.30 5.99
C ALA A 186 -13.47 56.17 5.26
N GLU A 187 -12.13 56.23 5.18
CA GLU A 187 -11.34 55.16 4.57
C GLU A 187 -11.45 53.86 5.34
N ARG A 188 -11.43 53.91 6.68
CA ARG A 188 -11.65 52.74 7.54
C ARG A 188 -12.99 52.07 7.22
N THR A 189 -14.06 52.85 7.05
CA THR A 189 -15.38 52.30 6.75
C THR A 189 -15.40 51.59 5.38
N LYS A 190 -14.74 52.15 4.36
CA LYS A 190 -14.57 51.51 3.05
C LYS A 190 -13.77 50.20 3.16
N LYS A 191 -12.60 50.25 3.80
CA LYS A 191 -11.72 49.08 3.99
C LYS A 191 -12.37 47.99 4.85
N GLN A 192 -13.20 48.37 5.83
CA GLN A 192 -13.96 47.43 6.64
C GLN A 192 -14.98 46.65 5.80
N LYS A 193 -15.69 47.32 4.89
CA LYS A 193 -16.63 46.66 3.95
C LYS A 193 -15.90 45.73 2.98
N GLU A 194 -14.77 46.18 2.42
CA GLU A 194 -13.91 45.34 1.55
C GLU A 194 -13.44 44.07 2.29
N LEU A 195 -13.03 44.22 3.55
CA LEU A 195 -12.60 43.10 4.40
C LEU A 195 -13.73 42.12 4.67
N GLU A 196 -14.94 42.61 4.94
CA GLU A 196 -16.12 41.77 5.18
C GLU A 196 -16.52 40.97 3.95
N MET A 197 -16.51 41.59 2.77
CA MET A 197 -16.73 40.90 1.49
C MET A 197 -15.66 39.83 1.23
N SER A 198 -14.38 40.14 1.48
CA SER A 198 -13.28 39.19 1.34
C SER A 198 -13.43 38.01 2.31
N ARG A 199 -13.84 38.28 3.55
CA ARG A 199 -14.12 37.26 4.57
C ARG A 199 -15.26 36.33 4.15
N GLN A 200 -16.36 36.87 3.62
CA GLN A 200 -17.48 36.07 3.10
C GLN A 200 -17.03 35.16 1.95
N LYS A 201 -16.25 35.71 1.00
CA LYS A 201 -15.68 34.92 -0.12
C LYS A 201 -14.76 33.79 0.37
N LEU A 202 -13.96 34.04 1.41
CA LEU A 202 -13.13 33.02 2.03
C LEU A 202 -13.97 31.93 2.70
N GLN A 203 -15.00 32.30 3.45
CA GLN A 203 -15.91 31.34 4.10
C GLN A 203 -16.65 30.47 3.08
N GLN A 204 -17.10 31.05 1.96
CA GLN A 204 -17.71 30.28 0.88
C GLN A 204 -16.72 29.27 0.30
N ARG A 205 -15.49 29.69 -0.01
CA ARG A 205 -14.44 28.79 -0.50
C ARG A 205 -14.11 27.69 0.49
N LEU A 206 -14.12 27.96 1.80
CA LEU A 206 -13.90 26.93 2.82
C LEU A 206 -15.03 25.89 2.80
N CYS A 207 -16.29 26.33 2.79
CA CYS A 207 -17.46 25.45 2.69
C CYS A 207 -17.43 24.59 1.42
N ASP A 208 -17.08 25.17 0.27
CA ASP A 208 -16.95 24.42 -1.00
C ASP A 208 -15.84 23.36 -0.90
N ARG A 209 -14.70 23.68 -0.28
CA ARG A 209 -13.61 22.72 -0.11
C ARG A 209 -13.92 21.62 0.90
N GLU A 210 -14.69 21.91 1.94
CA GLU A 210 -15.19 20.89 2.88
C GLU A 210 -16.14 19.90 2.17
N LYS A 211 -17.00 20.39 1.26
CA LYS A 211 -17.82 19.53 0.40
C LYS A 211 -16.97 18.67 -0.54
N ASP A 212 -15.97 19.27 -1.21
CA ASP A 212 -15.05 18.54 -2.08
C ASP A 212 -14.36 17.40 -1.32
N VAL A 213 -13.89 17.64 -0.08
CA VAL A 213 -13.28 16.60 0.76
C VAL A 213 -14.26 15.48 1.08
N THR A 214 -15.53 15.81 1.37
CA THR A 214 -16.56 14.82 1.66
C THR A 214 -16.86 13.94 0.43
N ILE A 215 -16.92 14.52 -0.76
CA ILE A 215 -17.10 13.78 -2.02
C ILE A 215 -15.93 12.82 -2.25
N LEU A 216 -14.69 13.30 -2.06
CA LEU A 216 -13.50 12.45 -2.21
C LEU A 216 -13.49 11.30 -1.19
N GLN A 217 -13.95 11.51 0.03
CA GLN A 217 -14.10 10.43 1.02
C GLN A 217 -15.10 9.36 0.55
N GLN A 218 -16.24 9.78 -0.03
CA GLN A 218 -17.21 8.84 -0.62
C GLN A 218 -16.64 8.09 -1.82
N GLU A 219 -15.83 8.74 -2.66
CA GLU A 219 -15.17 8.09 -3.80
C GLU A 219 -14.16 7.04 -3.33
N VAL A 220 -13.37 7.32 -2.29
CA VAL A 220 -12.45 6.34 -1.68
C VAL A 220 -13.20 5.12 -1.15
N GLU A 221 -14.32 5.33 -0.45
CA GLU A 221 -15.14 4.24 0.08
C GLU A 221 -15.73 3.38 -1.06
N SER A 222 -16.24 4.02 -2.12
CA SER A 222 -16.76 3.33 -3.31
C SER A 222 -15.67 2.49 -4.01
N ILE A 223 -14.45 3.02 -4.11
CA ILE A 223 -13.30 2.29 -4.66
C ILE A 223 -12.97 1.07 -3.81
N ASN A 224 -12.94 1.20 -2.49
CA ASN A 224 -12.66 0.08 -1.58
C ASN A 224 -13.73 -1.01 -1.71
N GLN A 225 -15.01 -0.65 -1.66
CA GLN A 225 -16.12 -1.60 -1.83
C GLN A 225 -16.09 -2.28 -3.19
N SER A 226 -15.76 -1.55 -4.26
CA SER A 226 -15.60 -2.13 -5.60
C SER A 226 -14.42 -3.08 -5.68
N ALA A 227 -13.30 -2.78 -4.99
CA ALA A 227 -12.13 -3.64 -4.96
C ALA A 227 -12.43 -4.94 -4.19
N ASP A 228 -13.04 -4.84 -3.01
CA ASP A 228 -13.43 -6.00 -2.18
C ASP A 228 -14.41 -6.91 -2.93
N LYS A 229 -15.42 -6.33 -3.58
CA LYS A 229 -16.36 -7.09 -4.41
C LYS A 229 -15.65 -7.83 -5.56
N ALA A 230 -14.72 -7.17 -6.24
CA ALA A 230 -13.96 -7.80 -7.31
C ALA A 230 -13.06 -8.94 -6.78
N VAL A 231 -12.49 -8.80 -5.58
CA VAL A 231 -11.73 -9.89 -4.93
C VAL A 231 -12.66 -11.07 -4.63
N GLU A 232 -13.83 -10.83 -4.03
CA GLU A 232 -14.79 -11.87 -3.67
C GLU A 232 -15.31 -12.63 -4.91
N GLU A 233 -15.63 -11.93 -5.99
CA GLU A 233 -16.04 -12.54 -7.25
C GLU A 233 -14.94 -13.42 -7.85
N ASN A 234 -13.68 -12.95 -7.81
CA ASN A 234 -12.54 -13.74 -8.27
C ASN A 234 -12.29 -14.98 -7.38
N GLU A 235 -12.38 -14.84 -6.06
CA GLU A 235 -12.22 -15.96 -5.12
C GLU A 235 -13.27 -17.05 -5.36
N LYS A 236 -14.53 -16.68 -5.66
CA LYS A 236 -15.59 -17.63 -6.04
C LYS A 236 -15.23 -18.39 -7.31
N ILE A 237 -14.77 -17.70 -8.36
CA ILE A 237 -14.35 -18.34 -9.62
C ILE A 237 -13.20 -19.32 -9.37
N PHE A 238 -12.20 -18.94 -8.58
CA PHE A 238 -11.09 -19.83 -8.25
C PHE A 238 -11.53 -21.03 -7.40
N ALA A 239 -12.42 -20.84 -6.43
CA ALA A 239 -12.98 -21.92 -5.63
C ALA A 239 -13.76 -22.92 -6.50
N GLU A 240 -14.59 -22.43 -7.43
CA GLU A 240 -15.30 -23.26 -8.40
C GLU A 240 -14.33 -24.06 -9.28
N LEU A 241 -13.28 -23.41 -9.80
CA LEU A 241 -12.28 -24.07 -10.64
C LEU A 241 -11.53 -25.17 -9.87
N ILE A 242 -11.10 -24.89 -8.63
CA ILE A 242 -10.45 -25.87 -7.76
C ILE A 242 -11.38 -27.05 -7.50
N CYS A 243 -12.65 -26.79 -7.18
CA CYS A 243 -13.66 -27.83 -6.96
C CYS A 243 -13.85 -28.70 -8.21
N LEU A 244 -13.94 -28.08 -9.40
CA LEU A 244 -14.11 -28.79 -10.67
C LEU A 244 -12.90 -29.68 -10.97
N MET A 245 -11.68 -29.20 -10.73
CA MET A 245 -10.45 -29.96 -10.89
C MET A 245 -10.36 -31.12 -9.90
N GLN A 246 -10.71 -30.90 -8.63
CA GLN A 246 -10.74 -31.95 -7.61
C GLN A 246 -11.76 -33.04 -7.95
N ASN A 247 -12.97 -32.66 -8.37
CA ASN A 247 -14.02 -33.59 -8.77
C ASN A 247 -13.61 -34.43 -9.99
N ARG A 248 -12.96 -33.80 -10.99
CA ARG A 248 -12.42 -34.53 -12.15
C ARG A 248 -11.30 -35.50 -11.74
N SER A 249 -10.42 -35.08 -10.83
CA SER A 249 -9.36 -35.93 -10.31
C SER A 249 -9.91 -37.13 -9.54
N SER A 250 -10.93 -36.93 -8.70
CA SER A 250 -11.59 -38.02 -7.98
C SER A 250 -12.33 -38.97 -8.91
N ASP A 251 -13.04 -38.48 -9.93
CA ASP A 251 -13.71 -39.32 -10.94
C ASP A 251 -12.70 -40.19 -11.69
N LEU A 252 -11.58 -39.60 -12.13
CA LEU A 252 -10.49 -40.35 -12.77
C LEU A 252 -9.90 -41.41 -11.83
N LYS A 253 -9.63 -41.05 -10.56
CA LYS A 253 -9.12 -42.00 -9.56
C LYS A 253 -10.09 -43.17 -9.34
N GLN A 254 -11.38 -42.88 -9.25
CA GLN A 254 -12.41 -43.91 -9.05
C GLN A 254 -12.50 -44.84 -10.27
N ARG A 255 -12.47 -44.30 -11.49
CA ARG A 255 -12.43 -45.11 -12.73
C ARG A 255 -11.20 -46.02 -12.79
N ILE A 256 -10.02 -45.53 -12.40
CA ILE A 256 -8.81 -46.35 -12.31
C ILE A 256 -9.02 -47.50 -11.33
N ARG A 257 -9.55 -47.22 -10.14
CA ARG A 257 -9.74 -48.22 -9.09
C ARG A 257 -10.78 -49.27 -9.48
N SER A 258 -11.91 -48.88 -10.05
CA SER A 258 -12.93 -49.84 -10.48
C SER A 258 -12.42 -50.76 -11.61
N GLN A 259 -11.68 -50.20 -12.57
CA GLN A 259 -11.07 -50.98 -13.64
C GLN A 259 -9.98 -51.91 -13.11
N GLN A 260 -9.16 -51.44 -12.15
CA GLN A 260 -8.19 -52.27 -11.45
C GLN A 260 -8.87 -53.45 -10.75
N GLU A 261 -9.94 -53.21 -9.99
CA GLU A 261 -10.68 -54.25 -9.27
C GLU A 261 -11.30 -55.27 -10.24
N THR A 262 -11.85 -54.81 -11.37
CA THR A 262 -12.44 -55.68 -12.39
C THR A 262 -11.40 -56.61 -13.01
N GLU A 263 -10.28 -56.06 -13.46
CA GLU A 263 -9.21 -56.86 -14.07
C GLU A 263 -8.55 -57.80 -13.06
N VAL A 264 -8.33 -57.35 -11.82
CA VAL A 264 -7.82 -58.21 -10.74
C VAL A 264 -8.80 -59.35 -10.44
N GLY A 265 -10.10 -59.07 -10.40
CA GLY A 265 -11.13 -60.10 -10.23
C GLY A 265 -11.09 -61.16 -11.33
N ARG A 266 -10.97 -60.73 -12.59
CA ARG A 266 -10.86 -61.63 -13.76
C ARG A 266 -9.62 -62.54 -13.67
N VAL A 267 -8.48 -62.00 -13.25
CA VAL A 267 -7.25 -62.79 -13.07
C VAL A 267 -7.38 -63.76 -11.90
N LYS A 268 -7.99 -63.35 -10.78
CA LYS A 268 -8.23 -64.22 -9.62
C LYS A 268 -9.15 -65.39 -9.96
N GLU A 269 -10.23 -65.16 -10.71
CA GLU A 269 -11.13 -66.25 -11.11
C GLU A 269 -10.41 -67.28 -11.99
N LEU A 270 -9.53 -66.83 -12.89
CA LEU A 270 -8.71 -67.72 -13.69
C LEU A 270 -7.68 -68.48 -12.84
N GLN A 271 -7.08 -67.82 -11.86
CA GLN A 271 -6.19 -68.46 -10.90
C GLN A 271 -6.90 -69.55 -10.09
N GLU A 272 -8.11 -69.27 -9.58
CA GLU A 272 -8.91 -70.26 -8.82
C GLU A 272 -9.26 -71.48 -9.67
N LYS A 273 -9.63 -71.28 -10.95
CA LYS A 273 -9.88 -72.39 -11.90
C LYS A 273 -8.63 -73.26 -12.10
N LEU A 274 -7.47 -72.64 -12.29
CA LEU A 274 -6.21 -73.37 -12.41
C LEU A 274 -5.83 -74.11 -11.12
N GLU A 275 -6.05 -73.51 -9.96
CA GLU A 275 -5.78 -74.17 -8.67
C GLU A 275 -6.69 -75.39 -8.47
N GLN A 276 -7.95 -75.34 -8.91
CA GLN A 276 -8.86 -76.49 -8.92
C GLN A 276 -8.40 -77.58 -9.89
N GLU A 277 -8.02 -77.23 -11.11
CA GLU A 277 -7.53 -78.17 -12.12
C GLU A 277 -6.24 -78.86 -11.65
N ILE A 278 -5.30 -78.11 -11.06
CA ILE A 278 -4.08 -78.66 -10.45
C ILE A 278 -4.43 -79.64 -9.31
N ALA A 279 -5.42 -79.32 -8.47
CA ALA A 279 -5.83 -80.19 -7.37
C ALA A 279 -6.47 -81.49 -7.87
N GLU A 280 -7.24 -81.43 -8.96
CA GLU A 280 -7.81 -82.60 -9.63
C GLU A 280 -6.73 -83.47 -10.30
N LEU A 281 -5.81 -82.85 -11.05
CA LEU A 281 -4.68 -83.55 -11.66
C LEU A 281 -3.82 -84.25 -10.60
N ARG A 282 -3.54 -83.60 -9.46
CA ARG A 282 -2.83 -84.23 -8.34
C ARG A 282 -3.56 -85.42 -7.72
N ARG A 283 -4.90 -85.40 -7.71
CA ARG A 283 -5.71 -86.52 -7.21
C ARG A 283 -5.64 -87.70 -8.18
N ASN A 284 -5.80 -87.44 -9.48
CA ASN A 284 -5.70 -88.46 -10.52
C ASN A 284 -4.31 -89.11 -10.55
N ASP A 285 -3.25 -88.32 -10.38
CA ASP A 285 -1.87 -88.81 -10.25
C ASP A 285 -1.70 -89.77 -9.06
N ALA A 286 -2.23 -89.40 -7.88
CA ALA A 286 -2.20 -90.27 -6.70
C ALA A 286 -2.99 -91.58 -6.88
N GLU A 287 -4.13 -91.54 -7.58
CA GLU A 287 -4.91 -92.74 -7.91
C GLU A 287 -4.17 -93.65 -8.90
N LEU A 288 -3.46 -93.08 -9.88
CA LEU A 288 -2.61 -93.82 -10.81
C LEU A 288 -1.42 -94.48 -10.10
N GLU A 289 -0.78 -93.78 -9.16
CA GLU A 289 0.29 -94.35 -8.32
C GLU A 289 -0.22 -95.49 -7.42
N GLN A 290 -1.41 -95.35 -6.84
CA GLN A 290 -2.02 -96.43 -6.06
C GLN A 290 -2.31 -97.66 -6.93
N LEU A 291 -2.79 -97.43 -8.16
CA LEU A 291 -3.05 -98.50 -9.13
C LEU A 291 -1.76 -99.22 -9.53
N SER A 292 -0.67 -98.48 -9.77
CA SER A 292 0.65 -99.03 -10.14
C SER A 292 1.20 -99.99 -9.08
N CYS A 293 0.86 -99.76 -7.81
CA CYS A 293 1.27 -100.58 -6.67
C CYS A 293 0.34 -101.79 -6.39
N THR A 294 -0.68 -102.04 -7.21
CA THR A 294 -1.65 -103.13 -6.99
C THR A 294 -1.12 -104.47 -7.52
N GLU A 295 -0.99 -105.49 -6.67
CA GLU A 295 -0.45 -106.81 -7.06
C GLU A 295 -1.46 -107.70 -7.82
N ASP A 296 -2.77 -107.48 -7.65
CA ASP A 296 -3.82 -108.24 -8.36
C ASP A 296 -4.01 -107.73 -9.80
N HIS A 297 -3.66 -108.61 -10.75
CA HIS A 297 -3.65 -108.30 -12.18
C HIS A 297 -5.06 -108.10 -12.76
N ASN A 298 -6.09 -108.76 -12.21
CA ASN A 298 -7.47 -108.57 -12.68
C ASN A 298 -8.03 -107.25 -12.17
N GLN A 299 -7.75 -106.89 -10.91
CA GLN A 299 -8.18 -105.63 -10.32
C GLN A 299 -7.50 -104.43 -11.00
N PHE A 300 -6.21 -104.54 -11.33
CA PHE A 300 -5.48 -103.54 -12.10
C PHE A 300 -6.16 -103.25 -13.45
N LEU A 301 -6.43 -104.28 -14.26
CA LEU A 301 -7.02 -104.11 -15.60
C LEU A 301 -8.43 -103.50 -15.53
N HIS A 302 -9.23 -103.89 -14.54
CA HIS A 302 -10.59 -103.38 -14.39
C HIS A 302 -10.63 -101.90 -13.97
N SER A 303 -9.73 -101.48 -13.08
CA SER A 303 -9.62 -100.08 -12.63
C SER A 303 -8.88 -99.19 -13.63
N TYR A 304 -7.88 -99.72 -14.36
CA TYR A 304 -7.18 -99.01 -15.42
C TYR A 304 -8.13 -98.56 -16.54
N SER A 305 -9.06 -99.43 -16.95
CA SER A 305 -10.05 -99.10 -17.98
C SER A 305 -11.01 -97.98 -17.57
N SER A 306 -11.22 -97.76 -16.28
CA SER A 306 -12.07 -96.66 -15.77
C SER A 306 -11.30 -95.35 -15.67
N LEU A 307 -10.02 -95.40 -15.31
CA LEU A 307 -9.15 -94.22 -15.18
C LEU A 307 -8.69 -93.66 -16.53
N SER A 308 -8.47 -94.50 -17.56
CA SER A 308 -8.05 -94.00 -18.88
C SER A 308 -9.14 -93.13 -19.54
N ALA A 309 -10.41 -93.42 -19.29
CA ALA A 309 -11.54 -92.64 -19.81
C ALA A 309 -11.69 -91.26 -19.14
N LEU A 310 -11.14 -91.07 -17.92
CA LEU A 310 -11.17 -89.80 -17.19
C LEU A 310 -10.06 -88.83 -17.61
N ASN A 311 -8.91 -89.35 -18.05
CA ASN A 311 -7.75 -88.52 -18.40
C ASN A 311 -7.75 -88.00 -19.85
N GLU A 312 -8.52 -88.59 -20.77
CA GLU A 312 -8.55 -88.16 -22.17
C GLU A 312 -9.35 -86.86 -22.42
N SER A 313 -10.13 -86.35 -21.45
CA SER A 313 -11.04 -85.21 -21.70
C SER A 313 -10.49 -83.81 -21.42
N THR A 314 -9.27 -83.67 -20.92
CA THR A 314 -8.75 -82.36 -20.46
C THR A 314 -7.62 -81.85 -21.35
N ASP A 315 -7.93 -81.58 -22.62
CA ASP A 315 -7.06 -80.76 -23.46
C ASP A 315 -7.12 -79.30 -22.96
N SER A 316 -6.13 -78.94 -22.15
CA SER A 316 -5.93 -77.63 -21.53
C SER A 316 -5.98 -76.52 -22.57
N SER A 317 -7.00 -75.66 -22.50
CA SER A 317 -7.03 -74.44 -23.30
C SER A 317 -5.88 -73.53 -22.89
N SER A 318 -4.99 -73.21 -23.83
CA SER A 318 -3.88 -72.29 -23.60
C SER A 318 -4.40 -70.93 -23.12
N ILE A 319 -3.96 -70.53 -21.93
CA ILE A 319 -4.33 -69.25 -21.34
C ILE A 319 -3.62 -68.13 -22.08
N GLU A 320 -4.37 -67.34 -22.84
CA GLU A 320 -3.88 -66.07 -23.39
C GLU A 320 -3.74 -65.04 -22.26
N ILE A 321 -2.51 -64.88 -21.77
CA ILE A 321 -2.13 -63.77 -20.90
C ILE A 321 -1.98 -62.52 -21.77
N ARG A 322 -3.01 -61.67 -21.80
CA ARG A 322 -2.95 -60.37 -22.50
C ARG A 322 -2.19 -59.34 -21.65
N PRO A 323 -1.14 -58.66 -22.17
CA PRO A 323 -0.33 -57.73 -21.36
C PRO A 323 -1.08 -56.47 -20.91
N LEU A 324 -0.78 -55.99 -19.70
CA LEU A 324 -1.29 -54.75 -19.08
C LEU A 324 -0.92 -53.50 -19.92
N ARG A 325 -1.85 -53.01 -20.74
CA ARG A 325 -1.78 -51.64 -21.33
C ARG A 325 -2.93 -50.71 -20.90
N TYR A 326 -3.72 -51.09 -19.90
CA TYR A 326 -4.98 -50.40 -19.57
C TYR A 326 -4.85 -49.01 -18.95
N PHE A 327 -3.72 -48.67 -18.31
CA PHE A 327 -3.56 -47.40 -17.57
C PHE A 327 -2.68 -46.37 -18.28
N GLU A 328 -2.01 -46.76 -19.38
CA GLU A 328 -1.19 -45.85 -20.18
C GLU A 328 -2.05 -44.78 -20.87
N ASP A 329 -3.23 -45.17 -21.38
CA ASP A 329 -4.17 -44.26 -22.06
C ASP A 329 -4.69 -43.16 -21.11
N LEU A 330 -4.90 -43.48 -19.83
CA LEU A 330 -5.38 -42.50 -18.85
C LEU A 330 -4.28 -41.51 -18.43
N THR A 331 -3.06 -42.02 -18.27
CA THR A 331 -1.88 -41.19 -18.00
C THR A 331 -1.58 -40.29 -19.20
N ALA A 332 -1.78 -40.79 -20.43
CA ALA A 332 -1.67 -40.03 -21.66
C ALA A 332 -2.71 -38.91 -21.76
N ALA A 333 -3.94 -39.12 -21.29
CA ALA A 333 -4.98 -38.08 -21.29
C ALA A 333 -4.65 -36.89 -20.37
N VAL A 334 -4.14 -37.16 -19.16
CA VAL A 334 -3.69 -36.09 -18.24
C VAL A 334 -2.45 -35.38 -18.80
N LYS A 335 -1.50 -36.15 -19.34
CA LYS A 335 -0.32 -35.60 -20.02
C LYS A 335 -0.70 -34.68 -21.18
N LYS A 336 -1.70 -35.08 -21.99
CA LYS A 336 -2.23 -34.26 -23.09
C LYS A 336 -2.75 -32.89 -22.62
N GLN A 337 -3.36 -32.82 -21.43
CA GLN A 337 -3.86 -31.56 -20.89
C GLN A 337 -2.72 -30.64 -20.42
N VAL A 338 -1.69 -31.20 -19.77
CA VAL A 338 -0.46 -30.48 -19.42
C VAL A 338 0.27 -30.00 -20.69
N ASP A 339 0.38 -30.86 -21.70
CA ASP A 339 0.98 -30.53 -23.00
C ASP A 339 0.21 -29.41 -23.69
N THR A 340 -1.12 -29.39 -23.60
CA THR A 340 -1.95 -28.30 -24.16
C THR A 340 -1.63 -26.96 -23.47
N LEU A 341 -1.56 -26.92 -22.15
CA LEU A 341 -1.15 -25.73 -21.39
C LEU A 341 0.28 -25.29 -21.72
N LEU A 342 1.19 -26.26 -21.86
CA LEU A 342 2.57 -26.03 -22.26
C LEU A 342 2.66 -25.42 -23.66
N HIS A 343 1.87 -25.91 -24.62
CA HIS A 343 1.77 -25.35 -25.96
C HIS A 343 1.26 -23.92 -25.94
N ILE A 344 0.16 -23.65 -25.21
CA ILE A 344 -0.40 -22.30 -25.09
C ILE A 344 0.64 -21.34 -24.51
N ALA A 345 1.35 -21.72 -23.44
CA ALA A 345 2.37 -20.87 -22.82
C ALA A 345 3.57 -20.60 -23.76
N ASN A 346 4.03 -21.60 -24.51
CA ASN A 346 5.12 -21.42 -25.48
C ASN A 346 4.69 -20.51 -26.65
N PHE A 347 3.51 -20.75 -27.23
CA PHE A 347 3.00 -19.94 -28.35
C PHE A 347 2.68 -18.50 -27.93
N SER A 348 2.08 -18.31 -26.75
CA SER A 348 1.80 -16.97 -26.23
C SER A 348 3.10 -16.19 -25.98
N THR A 349 4.12 -16.86 -25.42
CA THR A 349 5.45 -16.27 -25.21
C THR A 349 6.10 -15.86 -26.53
N LEU A 350 6.05 -16.73 -27.55
CA LEU A 350 6.54 -16.43 -28.88
C LEU A 350 5.89 -15.18 -29.48
N PHE A 351 4.54 -15.11 -29.43
CA PHE A 351 3.78 -13.98 -29.98
C PHE A 351 4.08 -12.67 -29.23
N VAL A 352 4.17 -12.72 -27.91
CA VAL A 352 4.53 -11.55 -27.09
C VAL A 352 5.94 -11.05 -27.45
N CYS A 353 6.91 -11.95 -27.59
CA CYS A 353 8.28 -11.59 -27.97
C CYS A 353 8.37 -11.00 -29.39
N MET A 354 7.51 -11.41 -30.32
CA MET A 354 7.45 -10.81 -31.66
C MET A 354 7.09 -9.31 -31.63
N VAL A 355 6.37 -8.82 -30.63
CA VAL A 355 5.98 -7.41 -30.55
C VAL A 355 6.72 -6.62 -29.46
N LEU A 356 7.59 -7.29 -28.70
CA LEU A 356 8.19 -6.75 -27.48
C LEU A 356 9.07 -5.50 -27.72
N LYS A 357 9.90 -5.52 -28.76
CA LYS A 357 10.79 -4.39 -29.12
C LYS A 357 10.18 -3.40 -30.12
N PHE A 358 9.01 -3.70 -30.69
CA PHE A 358 8.35 -2.84 -31.69
C PHE A 358 8.07 -1.42 -31.19
N PRO A 359 7.57 -1.19 -29.96
CA PRO A 359 7.39 0.17 -29.45
C PRO A 359 8.70 0.97 -29.42
N GLN A 360 9.82 0.34 -29.07
CA GLN A 360 11.13 1.00 -29.03
C GLN A 360 11.62 1.36 -30.43
N ILE A 361 11.51 0.42 -31.39
CA ILE A 361 11.86 0.65 -32.80
C ILE A 361 11.02 1.79 -33.38
N PHE A 362 9.71 1.79 -33.13
CA PHE A 362 8.79 2.81 -33.65
C PHE A 362 9.11 4.21 -33.11
N VAL A 363 9.37 4.34 -31.80
CA VAL A 363 9.76 5.62 -31.18
C VAL A 363 11.06 6.13 -31.79
N LEU A 364 12.05 5.26 -31.97
CA LEU A 364 13.34 5.62 -32.55
C LEU A 364 13.20 6.12 -34.00
N MET A 365 12.43 5.42 -34.83
CA MET A 365 12.16 5.85 -36.22
C MET A 365 11.42 7.18 -36.30
N ARG A 366 10.45 7.42 -35.40
CA ARG A 366 9.68 8.66 -35.36
C ARG A 366 10.52 9.85 -34.89
N ALA A 367 11.37 9.63 -33.89
CA ALA A 367 12.21 10.69 -33.32
C ALA A 367 13.44 11.02 -34.20
N LYS A 368 13.87 10.10 -35.07
CA LYS A 368 15.14 10.19 -35.84
C LYS A 368 16.34 10.57 -34.95
N SER A 369 16.31 10.16 -33.68
CA SER A 369 17.26 10.54 -32.65
C SER A 369 17.45 9.38 -31.69
N THR A 370 18.67 9.19 -31.21
CA THR A 370 19.05 8.13 -30.27
C THR A 370 18.77 8.49 -28.80
N THR A 371 18.13 9.64 -28.57
CA THR A 371 17.81 10.14 -27.22
C THR A 371 16.84 9.20 -26.50
N GLY A 372 17.32 8.52 -25.45
CA GLY A 372 16.52 7.63 -24.60
C GLY A 372 16.87 6.13 -24.67
N VAL A 373 17.76 5.72 -25.59
CA VAL A 373 18.21 4.32 -25.70
C VAL A 373 19.71 4.22 -25.40
N SER A 374 20.10 3.32 -24.49
CA SER A 374 21.50 3.09 -24.14
C SER A 374 22.12 2.01 -25.04
N LEU A 375 23.11 2.38 -25.84
CA LEU A 375 23.86 1.45 -26.71
C LEU A 375 24.49 0.30 -25.92
N ASN A 376 25.11 0.61 -24.77
CA ASN A 376 25.78 -0.40 -23.93
C ASN A 376 24.77 -1.42 -23.37
N SER A 377 23.58 -0.96 -22.99
CA SER A 377 22.52 -1.85 -22.50
C SER A 377 22.01 -2.78 -23.59
N LEU A 378 21.86 -2.28 -24.82
CA LEU A 378 21.46 -3.09 -25.97
C LEU A 378 22.51 -4.15 -26.33
N LEU A 379 23.80 -3.78 -26.30
CA LEU A 379 24.89 -4.73 -26.55
C LEU A 379 24.93 -5.85 -25.49
N LEU A 380 24.74 -5.52 -24.21
CA LEU A 380 24.67 -6.52 -23.14
C LEU A 380 23.46 -7.45 -23.27
N GLU A 381 22.29 -6.92 -23.67
CA GLU A 381 21.09 -7.74 -23.95
C GLU A 381 21.35 -8.71 -25.12
N LEU A 382 21.96 -8.23 -26.21
CA LEU A 382 22.27 -9.04 -27.39
C LEU A 382 23.27 -10.16 -27.07
N ILE A 383 24.33 -9.86 -26.30
CA ILE A 383 25.27 -10.89 -25.79
C ILE A 383 24.52 -11.93 -24.96
N GLY A 384 23.64 -11.48 -24.05
CA GLY A 384 22.89 -12.36 -23.17
C GLY A 384 21.90 -13.28 -23.90
N PHE A 385 21.29 -12.82 -24.99
CA PHE A 385 20.41 -13.66 -25.82
C PHE A 385 21.21 -14.66 -26.66
N ILE A 386 22.34 -14.25 -27.22
CA ILE A 386 23.25 -15.12 -27.96
C ILE A 386 23.74 -16.27 -27.07
N VAL A 387 24.29 -15.96 -25.89
CA VAL A 387 24.76 -16.99 -24.94
C VAL A 387 23.63 -17.95 -24.58
N PHE A 388 22.43 -17.42 -24.33
CA PHE A 388 21.28 -18.24 -23.94
C PHE A 388 20.84 -19.22 -25.02
N VAL A 389 20.70 -18.74 -26.25
CA VAL A 389 20.22 -19.58 -27.35
C VAL A 389 21.30 -20.62 -27.70
N THR A 390 22.58 -20.24 -27.63
CA THR A 390 23.70 -21.18 -27.84
C THR A 390 23.67 -22.29 -26.79
N TYR A 391 23.47 -21.93 -25.52
CA TYR A 391 23.39 -22.89 -24.41
C TYR A 391 22.28 -23.91 -24.63
N GLN A 392 21.07 -23.44 -24.95
CA GLN A 392 19.93 -24.34 -25.16
C GLN A 392 20.07 -25.21 -26.41
N MET A 393 20.67 -24.68 -27.48
CA MET A 393 20.97 -25.47 -28.68
C MET A 393 22.07 -26.52 -28.41
N TYR A 394 23.07 -26.21 -27.59
CA TYR A 394 24.15 -27.12 -27.26
C TYR A 394 23.69 -28.32 -26.41
N TYR A 395 22.72 -28.11 -25.52
CA TYR A 395 22.14 -29.15 -24.67
C TYR A 395 20.87 -29.80 -25.26
N ASP A 396 20.60 -29.60 -26.56
CA ASP A 396 19.48 -30.21 -27.29
C ASP A 396 18.11 -29.99 -26.64
N TYR A 397 17.86 -28.77 -26.14
CA TYR A 397 16.57 -28.43 -25.53
C TYR A 397 15.43 -28.47 -26.57
N PRO A 398 14.17 -28.73 -26.17
CA PRO A 398 13.04 -28.70 -27.09
C PRO A 398 12.91 -27.32 -27.78
N PRO A 399 12.79 -27.23 -29.11
CA PRO A 399 12.78 -25.94 -29.82
C PRO A 399 11.79 -24.87 -29.30
N PRO A 400 10.56 -25.21 -28.84
CA PRO A 400 9.64 -24.22 -28.29
C PRO A 400 10.15 -23.45 -27.07
N THR A 401 11.21 -23.94 -26.41
CA THR A 401 11.80 -23.32 -25.21
C THR A 401 12.67 -22.08 -25.51
N TYR A 402 13.13 -21.93 -26.76
CA TYR A 402 14.04 -20.85 -27.14
C TYR A 402 13.77 -20.18 -28.49
N LEU A 403 12.73 -20.59 -29.22
CA LEU A 403 12.44 -20.09 -30.57
C LEU A 403 12.17 -18.58 -30.65
N GLU A 404 11.81 -17.96 -29.54
CA GLU A 404 11.62 -16.51 -29.45
C GLU A 404 12.93 -15.72 -29.40
N TYR A 405 14.04 -16.33 -28.95
CA TYR A 405 15.32 -15.61 -28.82
C TYR A 405 15.93 -15.21 -30.16
N PRO A 406 15.91 -16.05 -31.22
CA PRO A 406 16.29 -15.61 -32.56
C PRO A 406 15.49 -14.39 -33.04
N ILE A 407 14.20 -14.32 -32.70
CA ILE A 407 13.33 -13.17 -33.03
C ILE A 407 13.78 -11.92 -32.26
N LEU A 408 14.02 -12.05 -30.95
CA LEU A 408 14.51 -10.95 -30.11
C LEU A 408 15.89 -10.46 -30.56
N ILE A 409 16.81 -11.38 -30.91
CA ILE A 409 18.13 -11.08 -31.47
C ILE A 409 17.99 -10.28 -32.76
N ALA A 410 17.12 -10.71 -33.68
CA ALA A 410 16.89 -9.98 -34.93
C ALA A 410 16.35 -8.56 -34.68
N GLN A 411 15.41 -8.40 -33.75
CA GLN A 411 14.87 -7.09 -33.37
C GLN A 411 15.92 -6.17 -32.74
N ASP A 412 16.78 -6.71 -31.87
CA ASP A 412 17.84 -5.95 -31.22
C ASP A 412 18.95 -5.57 -32.20
N VAL A 413 19.24 -6.43 -33.20
CA VAL A 413 20.14 -6.10 -34.31
C VAL A 413 19.55 -4.97 -35.16
N ILE A 414 18.26 -4.99 -35.48
CA ILE A 414 17.59 -3.89 -36.20
C ILE A 414 17.72 -2.59 -35.39
N LEU A 415 17.46 -2.64 -34.08
CA LEU A 415 17.57 -1.47 -33.22
C LEU A 415 19.03 -0.94 -33.16
N LEU A 416 20.01 -1.84 -33.07
CA LEU A 416 21.44 -1.50 -33.08
C LEU A 416 21.83 -0.80 -34.39
N LEU A 417 21.39 -1.33 -35.54
CA LEU A 417 21.64 -0.74 -36.85
C LEU A 417 21.02 0.65 -36.98
N LEU A 418 19.78 0.84 -36.50
CA LEU A 418 19.13 2.15 -36.50
C LEU A 418 19.88 3.17 -35.62
N ILE A 419 20.34 2.76 -34.43
CA ILE A 419 21.14 3.62 -33.55
C ILE A 419 22.46 4.04 -34.23
N LEU A 420 23.17 3.10 -34.85
CA LEU A 420 24.42 3.38 -35.56
C LEU A 420 24.20 4.24 -36.81
N HIS A 421 23.08 4.07 -37.50
CA HIS A 421 22.68 4.90 -38.63
C HIS A 421 22.44 6.36 -38.20
N TYR A 422 21.63 6.58 -37.16
CA TYR A 422 21.34 7.93 -36.68
C TYR A 422 22.53 8.62 -36.01
N ASN A 423 23.46 7.87 -35.43
CA ASN A 423 24.72 8.42 -34.89
C ASN A 423 25.80 8.66 -35.98
N GLY A 424 25.53 8.32 -37.24
CA GLY A 424 26.49 8.47 -38.34
C GLY A 424 27.69 7.51 -38.26
N SER A 425 27.65 6.50 -37.39
CA SER A 425 28.75 5.58 -37.11
C SER A 425 28.57 4.19 -37.71
N LEU A 426 27.87 4.07 -38.85
CA LEU A 426 27.56 2.81 -39.54
C LEU A 426 28.78 1.87 -39.75
N ARG A 427 29.99 2.43 -39.90
CA ARG A 427 31.23 1.65 -40.02
C ARG A 427 31.54 0.79 -38.78
N GLN A 428 31.06 1.19 -37.59
CA GLN A 428 31.20 0.40 -36.36
C GLN A 428 30.34 -0.87 -36.39
N SER A 429 29.32 -0.97 -37.26
CA SER A 429 28.48 -2.17 -37.38
C SER A 429 29.30 -3.41 -37.78
N LEU A 430 30.31 -3.23 -38.64
CA LEU A 430 31.24 -4.29 -39.03
C LEU A 430 32.08 -4.80 -37.85
N ILE A 431 32.52 -3.90 -36.97
CA ILE A 431 33.28 -4.26 -35.77
C ILE A 431 32.40 -5.11 -34.84
N TYR A 432 31.16 -4.67 -34.58
CA TYR A 432 30.23 -5.44 -33.77
C TYR A 432 29.93 -6.80 -34.41
N ALA A 433 29.71 -6.88 -35.72
CA ALA A 433 29.48 -8.14 -36.41
C ALA A 433 30.64 -9.13 -36.23
N VAL A 434 31.89 -8.67 -36.37
CA VAL A 434 33.08 -9.50 -36.13
C VAL A 434 33.15 -9.96 -34.68
N VAL A 435 32.89 -9.07 -33.72
CA VAL A 435 32.91 -9.40 -32.29
C VAL A 435 31.84 -10.43 -31.93
N PHE A 436 30.60 -10.26 -32.43
CA PHE A 436 29.51 -11.20 -32.15
C PHE A 436 29.73 -12.57 -32.80
N VAL A 437 30.21 -12.61 -34.06
CA VAL A 437 30.51 -13.88 -34.75
C VAL A 437 31.70 -14.59 -34.10
N GLY A 438 32.76 -13.85 -33.75
CA GLY A 438 33.91 -14.39 -33.04
C GLY A 438 33.54 -14.92 -31.65
N GLY A 439 32.73 -14.16 -30.90
CA GLY A 439 32.20 -14.57 -29.60
C GLY A 439 31.32 -15.82 -29.69
N TRP A 440 30.42 -15.89 -30.67
CA TRP A 440 29.60 -17.08 -30.93
C TRP A 440 30.46 -18.33 -31.16
N ARG A 441 31.49 -18.23 -32.01
CA ARG A 441 32.40 -19.35 -32.29
C ARG A 441 33.16 -19.79 -31.03
N LEU A 442 33.61 -18.84 -30.21
CA LEU A 442 34.31 -19.12 -28.95
C LEU A 442 33.43 -19.87 -27.94
N LEU A 443 32.15 -19.52 -27.83
CA LEU A 443 31.21 -20.17 -26.91
C LEU A 443 31.05 -21.67 -27.19
N THR A 444 31.14 -22.06 -28.47
CA THR A 444 30.93 -23.45 -28.90
C THR A 444 32.19 -24.31 -28.89
N LEU A 445 33.35 -23.79 -28.47
CA LEU A 445 34.62 -24.54 -28.52
C LEU A 445 34.68 -25.63 -27.45
N GLU A 446 34.29 -25.31 -26.22
CA GLU A 446 34.45 -26.19 -25.07
C GLU A 446 33.24 -26.10 -24.13
N LYS A 447 32.88 -27.23 -23.52
CA LYS A 447 31.72 -27.32 -22.62
C LYS A 447 31.80 -26.39 -21.42
N TRP A 448 32.99 -26.26 -20.81
CA TRP A 448 33.15 -25.38 -19.65
C TRP A 448 32.94 -23.89 -20.00
N ILE A 449 33.22 -23.50 -21.25
CA ILE A 449 33.04 -22.12 -21.72
C ILE A 449 31.55 -21.78 -21.79
N ILE A 450 30.72 -22.69 -22.31
CA ILE A 450 29.28 -22.43 -22.45
C ILE A 450 28.57 -22.41 -21.09
N ASP A 451 28.96 -23.28 -20.16
CA ASP A 451 28.40 -23.33 -18.80
C ASP A 451 28.78 -22.06 -18.00
N LEU A 452 30.04 -21.65 -18.09
CA LEU A 452 30.53 -20.41 -17.48
C LEU A 452 29.84 -19.18 -18.09
N ALA A 453 29.75 -19.12 -19.42
CA ALA A 453 29.08 -18.03 -20.11
C ALA A 453 27.60 -17.93 -19.70
N MET A 454 26.90 -19.07 -19.59
CA MET A 454 25.51 -19.11 -19.14
C MET A 454 25.36 -18.65 -17.68
N SER A 455 26.32 -18.96 -16.81
CA SER A 455 26.33 -18.49 -15.41
C SER A 455 26.53 -16.97 -15.34
N LEU A 456 27.49 -16.46 -16.11
CA LEU A 456 27.75 -15.03 -16.25
C LEU A 456 26.59 -14.27 -16.94
N CYS A 457 25.82 -14.95 -17.80
CA CYS A 457 24.73 -14.36 -18.56
C CYS A 457 23.63 -13.76 -17.68
N THR A 458 23.36 -14.37 -16.52
CA THR A 458 22.40 -13.83 -15.53
C THR A 458 22.88 -12.49 -14.99
N PHE A 459 24.17 -12.37 -14.66
CA PHE A 459 24.78 -11.13 -14.19
C PHE A 459 24.82 -10.06 -15.29
N ILE A 460 25.15 -10.44 -16.53
CA ILE A 460 25.13 -9.54 -17.69
C ILE A 460 23.73 -8.96 -17.93
N SER A 461 22.71 -9.84 -17.92
CA SER A 461 21.32 -9.43 -18.10
C SER A 461 20.85 -8.54 -16.95
N ALA A 462 21.24 -8.87 -15.72
CA ALA A 462 20.92 -8.06 -14.54
C ALA A 462 21.56 -6.67 -14.63
N ALA A 463 22.84 -6.60 -14.98
CA ALA A 463 23.57 -5.35 -15.14
C ALA A 463 22.91 -4.43 -16.18
N SER A 464 22.39 -4.99 -17.27
CA SER A 464 21.61 -4.21 -18.26
C SER A 464 20.35 -3.59 -17.65
N LYS A 465 19.59 -4.36 -16.85
CA LYS A 465 18.39 -3.85 -16.15
C LYS A 465 18.72 -2.80 -15.08
N PHE A 466 19.81 -2.99 -14.34
CA PHE A 466 20.30 -1.99 -13.39
C PHE A 466 20.73 -0.69 -14.07
N ALA A 467 21.42 -0.76 -15.22
CA ALA A 467 21.78 0.41 -15.98
C ALA A 467 20.54 1.20 -16.44
N GLN A 468 19.48 0.50 -16.87
CA GLN A 468 18.21 1.13 -17.24
C GLN A 468 17.49 1.76 -16.04
N LEU A 469 17.49 1.08 -14.88
CA LEU A 469 16.93 1.59 -13.63
C LEU A 469 17.67 2.86 -13.16
N GLN A 470 19.00 2.88 -13.27
CA GLN A 470 19.83 4.04 -12.95
C GLN A 470 19.52 5.23 -13.87
N CYS A 471 19.30 5.00 -15.16
CA CYS A 471 18.85 6.03 -16.10
C CYS A 471 17.48 6.60 -15.68
N LEU A 472 16.52 5.75 -15.34
CA LEU A 472 15.18 6.14 -14.87
C LEU A 472 15.23 6.98 -13.57
N TRP A 473 16.08 6.61 -12.61
CA TRP A 473 16.25 7.38 -11.38
C TRP A 473 16.90 8.74 -11.60
N ARG A 474 17.84 8.83 -12.54
CA ARG A 474 18.48 10.11 -12.91
C ARG A 474 17.53 11.03 -13.65
N SER A 475 16.76 10.52 -14.60
CA SER A 475 15.84 11.33 -15.40
C SER A 475 14.58 11.74 -14.63
N LYS A 476 14.13 10.92 -13.66
CA LYS A 476 12.83 11.06 -12.96
C LYS A 476 11.62 11.21 -13.90
N ASP A 477 11.77 10.87 -15.18
CA ASP A 477 10.71 10.92 -16.18
C ASP A 477 10.47 9.52 -16.76
N GLY A 478 9.34 8.94 -16.38
CA GLY A 478 8.90 7.61 -16.82
C GLY A 478 8.09 7.63 -18.12
N ARG A 479 7.84 8.80 -18.76
CA ARG A 479 6.98 8.88 -19.95
C ARG A 479 7.64 8.38 -21.23
N GLN A 480 8.97 8.42 -21.30
CA GLN A 480 9.72 7.96 -22.46
C GLN A 480 9.89 6.42 -22.49
N VAL A 481 9.58 5.74 -21.39
CA VAL A 481 9.75 4.29 -21.24
C VAL A 481 8.38 3.61 -21.25
N SER A 482 8.19 2.66 -22.18
CA SER A 482 6.95 1.91 -22.33
C SER A 482 6.73 0.93 -21.16
N ALA A 483 5.78 1.25 -20.27
CA ALA A 483 5.36 0.33 -19.19
C ALA A 483 4.83 -1.00 -19.75
N LEU A 484 4.15 -0.95 -20.90
CA LEU A 484 3.65 -2.14 -21.58
C LEU A 484 4.78 -3.12 -21.95
N SER A 485 5.91 -2.61 -22.47
CA SER A 485 7.05 -3.44 -22.84
C SER A 485 7.65 -4.18 -21.62
N TRP A 486 7.64 -3.54 -20.45
CA TRP A 486 8.11 -4.12 -19.20
C TRP A 486 7.14 -5.14 -18.60
N ALA A 487 5.83 -4.89 -18.71
CA ALA A 487 4.80 -5.85 -18.34
C ALA A 487 4.88 -7.12 -19.21
N LEU A 488 5.02 -6.95 -20.53
CA LEU A 488 5.20 -8.06 -21.46
C LEU A 488 6.49 -8.86 -21.17
N ALA A 489 7.61 -8.18 -20.89
CA ALA A 489 8.87 -8.84 -20.51
C ALA A 489 8.79 -9.60 -19.17
N THR A 490 7.97 -9.11 -18.23
CA THR A 490 7.72 -9.82 -16.95
C THR A 490 6.87 -11.06 -17.19
N TYR A 491 5.82 -10.95 -18.00
CA TYR A 491 4.97 -12.07 -18.40
C TYR A 491 5.78 -13.18 -19.09
N THR A 492 6.65 -12.84 -20.04
CA THR A 492 7.45 -13.85 -20.77
C THR A 492 8.43 -14.58 -19.84
N CYS A 493 9.07 -13.89 -18.90
CA CYS A 493 9.92 -14.55 -17.91
C CYS A 493 9.13 -15.47 -16.98
N MET A 494 7.92 -15.07 -16.56
CA MET A 494 7.05 -15.89 -15.71
C MET A 494 6.53 -17.13 -16.45
N ALA A 495 6.11 -16.98 -17.72
CA ALA A 495 5.76 -18.11 -18.58
C ALA A 495 6.97 -19.06 -18.77
N ARG A 496 8.18 -18.51 -18.85
CA ARG A 496 9.41 -19.31 -18.93
C ARG A 496 9.74 -20.06 -17.64
N ILE A 497 9.48 -19.51 -16.46
CA ILE A 497 9.56 -20.26 -15.19
C ILE A 497 8.69 -21.52 -15.26
N TYR A 498 7.41 -21.37 -15.61
CA TYR A 498 6.50 -22.50 -15.76
C TYR A 498 6.99 -23.51 -16.81
N THR A 499 7.24 -23.06 -18.05
CA THR A 499 7.64 -23.96 -19.13
C THR A 499 8.98 -24.66 -18.87
N THR A 500 9.98 -23.99 -18.29
CA THR A 500 11.26 -24.59 -17.88
C THR A 500 11.08 -25.63 -16.78
N THR A 501 10.26 -25.36 -15.75
CA THR A 501 10.00 -26.36 -14.69
C THR A 501 9.34 -27.63 -15.21
N VAL A 502 8.48 -27.52 -16.22
CA VAL A 502 7.76 -28.66 -16.79
C VAL A 502 8.60 -29.42 -17.83
N THR A 503 9.48 -28.75 -18.58
CA THR A 503 10.19 -29.35 -19.72
C THR A 503 11.60 -29.84 -19.41
N THR A 504 12.42 -29.02 -18.74
CA THR A 504 13.86 -29.30 -18.59
C THR A 504 14.29 -29.42 -17.14
N GLY A 505 13.67 -28.67 -16.22
CA GLY A 505 14.05 -28.67 -14.80
C GLY A 505 15.45 -28.10 -14.53
N ASP A 506 16.04 -27.39 -15.49
CA ASP A 506 17.39 -26.84 -15.35
C ASP A 506 17.41 -25.67 -14.35
N VAL A 507 18.13 -25.86 -13.25
CA VAL A 507 18.22 -24.91 -12.15
C VAL A 507 18.91 -23.61 -12.56
N GLN A 508 19.93 -23.66 -13.43
CA GLN A 508 20.66 -22.49 -13.87
C GLN A 508 19.78 -21.58 -14.75
N VAL A 509 19.03 -22.19 -15.65
CA VAL A 509 18.04 -21.49 -16.49
C VAL A 509 16.88 -20.96 -15.63
N LEU A 510 16.41 -21.73 -14.66
CA LEU A 510 15.35 -21.31 -13.75
C LEU A 510 15.74 -20.10 -12.88
N VAL A 511 16.93 -20.13 -12.28
CA VAL A 511 17.49 -19.02 -11.48
C VAL A 511 17.57 -17.75 -12.31
N ARG A 512 17.99 -17.85 -13.57
CA ARG A 512 17.99 -16.71 -14.51
C ARG A 512 16.59 -16.13 -14.66
N PHE A 513 15.58 -16.93 -14.97
CA PHE A 513 14.22 -16.41 -15.20
C PHE A 513 13.60 -15.82 -13.95
N ILE A 514 13.84 -16.40 -12.77
CA ILE A 514 13.43 -15.84 -11.49
C ILE A 514 14.08 -14.46 -11.27
N ALA A 515 15.41 -14.38 -11.40
CA ALA A 515 16.13 -13.12 -11.25
C ALA A 515 15.66 -12.05 -12.24
N MET A 516 15.47 -12.40 -13.51
CA MET A 516 14.97 -11.48 -14.54
C MET A 516 13.53 -11.03 -14.29
N THR A 517 12.66 -11.93 -13.79
CA THR A 517 11.27 -11.57 -13.43
C THR A 517 11.26 -10.51 -12.33
N LEU A 518 12.06 -10.71 -11.27
CA LEU A 518 12.16 -9.74 -10.17
C LEU A 518 12.68 -8.38 -10.65
N LEU A 519 13.73 -8.36 -11.49
CA LEU A 519 14.29 -7.13 -12.03
C LEU A 519 13.32 -6.42 -13.00
N ASN A 520 12.67 -7.15 -13.90
CA ASN A 520 11.67 -6.59 -14.82
C ASN A 520 10.48 -5.99 -14.07
N LEU A 521 10.02 -6.67 -13.01
CA LEU A 521 8.96 -6.18 -12.14
C LEU A 521 9.39 -4.90 -11.41
N TRP A 522 10.62 -4.85 -10.91
CA TRP A 522 11.15 -3.67 -10.24
C TRP A 522 11.22 -2.46 -11.19
N VAL A 523 11.69 -2.66 -12.42
CA VAL A 523 11.70 -1.60 -13.44
C VAL A 523 10.27 -1.16 -13.77
N LEU A 524 9.33 -2.10 -13.97
CA LEU A 524 7.92 -1.80 -14.25
C LEU A 524 7.29 -0.95 -13.15
N LEU A 525 7.43 -1.36 -11.89
CA LEU A 525 6.90 -0.62 -10.74
C LEU A 525 7.50 0.79 -10.66
N THR A 526 8.79 0.93 -10.94
CA THR A 526 9.48 2.22 -10.96
C THR A 526 8.95 3.13 -12.08
N VAL A 527 8.71 2.59 -13.28
CA VAL A 527 8.12 3.32 -14.40
C VAL A 527 6.71 3.81 -14.06
N LEU A 528 5.86 2.92 -13.54
CA LEU A 528 4.48 3.26 -13.13
C LEU A 528 4.45 4.32 -12.04
N TYR A 529 5.37 4.23 -11.07
CA TYR A 529 5.52 5.22 -10.01
C TYR A 529 5.80 6.62 -10.56
N TYR A 530 6.78 6.76 -11.46
CA TYR A 530 7.12 8.06 -12.05
C TYR A 530 6.04 8.59 -13.01
N GLN A 531 5.36 7.71 -13.75
CA GLN A 531 4.23 8.11 -14.61
C GLN A 531 3.06 8.68 -13.79
N ARG A 532 2.71 8.07 -12.65
CA ARG A 532 1.64 8.53 -11.75
C ARG A 532 1.98 9.85 -11.04
N ARG A 533 3.26 10.07 -10.73
CA ARG A 533 3.73 11.31 -10.12
C ARG A 533 3.76 12.47 -11.12
N GLY A 534 4.16 12.20 -12.36
CA GLY A 534 4.16 13.18 -13.45
C GLY A 534 2.76 13.62 -13.90
N SER A 535 1.74 12.76 -13.80
CA SER A 535 0.34 13.14 -14.08
C SER A 535 -0.26 14.00 -12.96
N SER A 536 0.10 13.76 -11.70
CA SER A 536 -0.34 14.58 -10.56
C SER A 536 0.22 16.00 -10.57
N SER A 537 1.43 16.20 -11.14
CA SER A 537 2.01 17.55 -11.29
C SER A 537 1.30 18.42 -12.34
N LYS A 538 0.70 17.81 -13.38
CA LYS A 538 0.00 18.54 -14.46
C LYS A 538 -1.44 18.93 -14.11
N LYS A 539 -2.00 18.44 -13.00
CA LYS A 539 -3.34 18.84 -12.51
C LYS A 539 -3.30 20.08 -11.61
N LYS A 540 -2.12 20.67 -11.38
CA LYS A 540 -1.90 21.83 -10.51
C LYS A 540 -1.52 23.12 -11.24
N ASP A 541 -1.32 23.05 -12.56
CA ASP A 541 -1.20 24.19 -13.48
C ASP A 541 -2.45 24.22 -14.35
#